data_AF-A0A141SD75-F1
#
_entry.id   AF-A0A141SD75-F1
#
_cell.length_a   1.000
_cell.length_b   1.000
_cell.length_c   1.000
_cell.angle_alpha   90.00
_cell.angle_beta   90.00
_cell.angle_gamma   90.00
#
_symmetry.space_group_name_H-M   'P 1'
#
loop_
_entity.id
_entity.type
_entity.pdbx_description
1 polymer ?
#
loop_
_entity_poly.entity_id
_entity_poly.type
_entity_poly.pdbx_seq_one_letter_code
_entity_poly.pdbx_strand_id
1 'polypeptide(L)'
;MNKTYIPSQKLEQKWYLINAKNLTLGRLSTKISTILTGKNNPIYTPHFINTSYIIIINSAYIKVTGKKFFQKLYKRHSGKPGSLKVENFTKLQSRLPNKIIEKSIKGMLPKNNLGHKLFTHLKIYPGSKHPHNAQNPQQLITN
;
A
#
# COMPACT_ATOMS: atom_id res chain seq x y z
N MET A 1 30.41 -7.42 24.00
CA MET A 1 29.42 -6.88 23.04
C MET A 1 28.03 -7.23 23.53
N ASN A 2 27.15 -6.25 23.76
CA ASN A 2 25.82 -6.51 24.31
C ASN A 2 24.93 -7.17 23.26
N LYS A 3 24.19 -8.22 23.64
CA LYS A 3 23.30 -8.97 22.74
C LYS A 3 21.92 -8.31 22.68
N THR A 4 21.41 -8.08 21.49
CA THR A 4 20.02 -7.63 21.24
C THR A 4 19.20 -8.77 20.64
N TYR A 5 17.89 -8.74 20.87
CA TYR A 5 17.00 -9.79 20.37
C TYR A 5 16.86 -9.71 18.84
N ILE A 6 17.06 -10.86 18.19
CA ILE A 6 16.85 -11.04 16.75
C ILE A 6 15.93 -12.27 16.61
N PRO A 7 14.81 -12.16 15.89
CA PRO A 7 13.91 -13.29 15.71
C PRO A 7 14.59 -14.38 14.87
N SER A 8 14.60 -15.61 15.37
CA SER A 8 15.13 -16.79 14.66
C SER A 8 14.06 -17.58 13.93
N GLN A 9 12.80 -17.48 14.38
CA GLN A 9 11.67 -18.20 13.81
C GLN A 9 10.91 -17.38 12.75
N LYS A 10 10.32 -18.11 11.81
CA LYS A 10 9.41 -17.54 10.81
C LYS A 10 8.15 -17.03 11.51
N LEU A 11 7.88 -15.74 11.38
CA LEU A 11 6.68 -15.11 11.92
C LEU A 11 5.43 -15.67 11.23
N GLU A 12 4.33 -15.82 11.98
CA GLU A 12 3.04 -16.21 11.44
C GLU A 12 2.52 -15.19 10.43
N GLN A 13 1.83 -15.67 9.39
CA GLN A 13 1.22 -14.79 8.39
C GLN A 13 -0.06 -14.18 8.93
N LYS A 14 -0.15 -12.84 8.89
CA LYS A 14 -1.34 -12.11 9.32
C LYS A 14 -1.96 -11.40 8.14
N TRP A 15 -3.25 -11.58 7.94
CA TRP A 15 -4.00 -10.92 6.88
C TRP A 15 -4.86 -9.82 7.46
N TYR A 16 -4.79 -8.63 6.86
CA TYR A 16 -5.58 -7.48 7.26
C TYR A 16 -6.50 -7.01 6.14
N LEU A 17 -7.73 -6.66 6.48
CA LEU A 17 -8.70 -6.07 5.58
C LEU A 17 -8.93 -4.60 5.94
N ILE A 18 -8.77 -3.70 4.94
CA ILE A 18 -8.95 -2.27 5.10
C ILE A 18 -9.94 -1.75 4.07
N ASN A 19 -10.94 -1.00 4.53
CA ASN A 19 -11.90 -0.32 3.67
C ASN A 19 -11.40 1.09 3.34
N ALA A 20 -11.10 1.37 2.06
CA ALA A 20 -10.60 2.67 1.63
C ALA A 20 -11.67 3.75 1.40
N LYS A 21 -12.96 3.42 1.59
CA LYS A 21 -14.07 4.35 1.32
C LYS A 21 -13.94 5.62 2.16
N ASN A 22 -13.96 6.79 1.51
CA ASN A 22 -13.88 8.12 2.14
C ASN A 22 -12.58 8.40 2.92
N LEU A 23 -11.57 7.54 2.85
CA LEU A 23 -10.30 7.78 3.51
C LEU A 23 -9.40 8.70 2.69
N THR A 24 -8.54 9.43 3.40
CA THR A 24 -7.54 10.30 2.75
C THR A 24 -6.35 9.47 2.29
N LEU A 25 -6.00 9.54 1.00
CA LEU A 25 -4.95 8.74 0.36
C LEU A 25 -3.64 8.70 1.15
N GLY A 26 -3.13 9.87 1.57
CA GLY A 26 -1.85 9.98 2.28
C GLY A 26 -1.88 9.29 3.64
N ARG A 27 -2.89 9.60 4.47
CA ARG A 27 -3.03 9.03 5.82
C ARG A 27 -3.18 7.51 5.78
N LEU A 28 -4.00 7.01 4.84
CA LEU A 28 -4.15 5.58 4.60
C LEU A 28 -2.82 4.94 4.20
N SER A 29 -2.11 5.54 3.24
CA SER A 29 -0.85 4.98 2.72
C SER A 29 0.22 4.89 3.80
N THR A 30 0.34 5.91 4.66
CA THR A 30 1.30 5.91 5.76
C THR A 30 1.05 4.76 6.73
N LYS A 31 -0.20 4.60 7.21
CA LYS A 31 -0.56 3.49 8.11
C LYS A 31 -0.31 2.13 7.47
N ILE A 32 -0.60 1.98 6.18
CA ILE A 32 -0.36 0.72 5.48
C ILE A 32 1.13 0.45 5.34
N SER A 33 1.94 1.45 5.02
CA SER A 33 3.40 1.30 4.89
C SER A 33 4.07 0.90 6.22
N THR A 34 3.58 1.41 7.36
CA THR A 34 4.13 1.05 8.68
C THR A 34 3.78 -0.40 9.05
N ILE A 35 2.57 -0.85 8.72
CA ILE A 35 2.16 -2.25 8.92
C ILE A 35 2.96 -3.18 7.99
N LEU A 36 3.09 -2.86 6.69
CA LEU A 36 3.86 -3.69 5.75
C LEU A 36 5.32 -3.82 6.19
N THR A 37 5.95 -2.72 6.63
CA THR A 37 7.32 -2.77 7.14
C THR A 37 7.44 -3.48 8.49
N GLY A 38 6.34 -3.71 9.19
CA GLY A 38 6.32 -4.40 10.49
C GLY A 38 6.75 -3.52 11.66
N LYS A 39 6.86 -2.20 11.47
CA LYS A 39 7.27 -1.24 12.50
C LYS A 39 6.29 -1.14 13.69
N ASN A 40 5.08 -1.66 13.53
CA ASN A 40 4.10 -1.78 14.61
C ASN A 40 4.38 -2.96 15.55
N ASN A 41 5.24 -3.90 15.17
CA ASN A 41 5.61 -5.05 15.98
C ASN A 41 6.91 -4.75 16.74
N PRO A 42 6.99 -4.97 18.07
CA PRO A 42 8.22 -4.79 18.83
C PRO A 42 9.38 -5.70 18.38
N ILE A 43 9.08 -6.80 17.68
CA ILE A 43 10.05 -7.77 17.14
C ILE A 43 10.61 -7.31 15.76
N TYR A 44 10.35 -6.06 15.36
CA TYR A 44 10.82 -5.52 14.10
C TYR A 44 12.34 -5.62 13.96
N THR A 45 12.78 -6.21 12.85
CA THR A 45 14.19 -6.26 12.45
C THR A 45 14.32 -5.83 10.99
N PRO A 46 15.28 -4.93 10.66
CA PRO A 46 15.30 -4.25 9.36
C PRO A 46 15.62 -5.15 8.17
N HIS A 47 16.32 -6.27 8.39
CA HIS A 47 16.71 -7.21 7.35
C HIS A 47 15.68 -8.31 7.12
N PHE A 48 14.78 -8.55 8.09
CA PHE A 48 13.71 -9.53 7.96
C PHE A 48 12.52 -8.97 7.21
N ILE A 49 11.88 -9.83 6.42
CA ILE A 49 10.63 -9.51 5.75
C ILE A 49 9.46 -9.82 6.68
N ASN A 50 8.59 -8.84 6.89
CA ASN A 50 7.36 -9.03 7.66
C ASN A 50 6.35 -9.89 6.89
N THR A 51 5.66 -10.78 7.58
CA THR A 51 4.67 -11.74 7.04
C THR A 51 3.23 -11.20 7.05
N SER A 52 3.07 -9.88 7.15
CA SER A 52 1.75 -9.22 7.10
C SER A 52 1.29 -8.97 5.66
N TYR A 53 0.07 -9.38 5.36
CA TYR A 53 -0.64 -9.17 4.10
C TYR A 53 -1.78 -8.18 4.31
N ILE A 54 -1.99 -7.31 3.32
CA ILE A 54 -3.00 -6.25 3.43
C ILE A 54 -3.87 -6.28 2.18
N ILE A 55 -5.17 -6.41 2.41
CA ILE A 55 -6.22 -6.31 1.41
C ILE A 55 -6.92 -4.96 1.58
N ILE A 56 -6.94 -4.17 0.51
CA ILE A 56 -7.63 -2.89 0.45
C ILE A 56 -8.83 -3.04 -0.47
N ILE A 57 -10.03 -2.79 0.05
CA ILE A 57 -11.28 -2.76 -0.72
C ILE A 57 -11.75 -1.32 -0.93
N ASN A 58 -12.65 -1.11 -1.89
CA ASN A 58 -13.25 0.19 -2.20
C ASN A 58 -12.23 1.27 -2.62
N SER A 59 -11.15 0.88 -3.32
CA SER A 59 -10.09 1.81 -3.75
C SER A 59 -10.62 2.95 -4.63
N ALA A 60 -11.72 2.72 -5.34
CA ALA A 60 -12.38 3.71 -6.19
C ALA A 60 -12.89 4.93 -5.42
N TYR A 61 -13.16 4.81 -4.12
CA TYR A 61 -13.75 5.86 -3.29
C TYR A 61 -12.74 6.60 -2.40
N ILE A 62 -11.44 6.48 -2.70
CA ILE A 62 -10.39 7.19 -1.99
C ILE A 62 -10.51 8.70 -2.24
N LYS A 63 -10.24 9.50 -1.20
CA LYS A 63 -10.30 10.96 -1.27
C LYS A 63 -8.93 11.61 -1.13
N VAL A 64 -8.82 12.80 -1.71
CA VAL A 64 -7.68 13.69 -1.53
C VAL A 64 -8.24 15.07 -1.18
N THR A 65 -7.53 15.85 -0.35
CA THR A 65 -8.02 17.15 0.12
C THR A 65 -7.80 18.28 -0.90
N GLY A 66 -8.68 19.28 -0.89
CA GLY A 66 -8.56 20.51 -1.69
C GLY A 66 -8.62 20.28 -3.20
N LYS A 67 -7.91 21.12 -3.96
CA LYS A 67 -7.89 21.11 -5.44
C LYS A 67 -7.04 20.00 -6.07
N LYS A 68 -6.52 19.07 -5.26
CA LYS A 68 -5.60 18.00 -5.69
C LYS A 68 -6.24 17.02 -6.68
N PHE A 69 -7.56 16.89 -6.70
CA PHE A 69 -8.28 16.09 -7.71
C PHE A 69 -7.93 16.51 -9.14
N PHE A 70 -7.81 17.82 -9.39
CA PHE A 70 -7.51 18.34 -10.72
C PHE A 70 -6.03 18.64 -10.91
N GLN A 71 -5.35 19.10 -9.86
CA GLN A 71 -3.96 19.56 -9.94
C GLN A 71 -2.91 18.44 -9.82
N LYS A 72 -3.24 17.30 -9.21
CA LYS A 72 -2.26 16.22 -9.04
C LYS A 72 -2.08 15.48 -10.36
N LEU A 73 -0.88 15.64 -10.93
CA LEU A 73 -0.48 15.01 -12.19
C LEU A 73 0.38 13.77 -11.94
N TYR A 74 0.05 12.69 -12.64
CA TYR A 74 0.82 11.46 -12.71
C TYR A 74 1.52 11.40 -14.07
N LYS A 75 2.85 11.34 -14.03
CA LYS A 75 3.69 11.26 -15.24
C LYS A 75 4.19 9.83 -15.44
N ARG A 76 4.34 9.43 -16.70
CA ARG A 76 5.06 8.21 -17.13
C ARG A 76 5.73 8.47 -18.47
N HIS A 77 6.88 7.87 -18.68
CA HIS A 77 7.66 7.99 -19.90
C HIS A 77 8.05 6.58 -20.37
N SER A 78 8.08 6.32 -21.68
CA SER A 78 8.48 5.00 -22.18
C SER A 78 9.98 4.89 -22.47
N GLY A 79 10.71 6.00 -22.45
CA GLY A 79 12.13 6.07 -22.81
C GLY A 79 12.38 6.66 -24.20
N LYS A 80 11.34 6.74 -25.06
CA LYS A 80 11.44 7.30 -26.41
C LYS A 80 11.24 8.84 -26.41
N PRO A 81 11.88 9.60 -27.32
CA PRO A 81 11.61 11.04 -27.48
C PRO A 81 10.12 11.34 -27.64
N GLY A 82 9.61 12.39 -26.98
CA GLY A 82 8.21 12.80 -27.07
C GLY A 82 7.19 11.87 -26.38
N SER A 83 7.61 10.82 -25.68
CA SER A 83 6.70 9.79 -25.13
C SER A 83 6.12 10.09 -23.73
N LEU A 84 6.23 11.34 -23.26
CA LEU A 84 5.75 11.73 -21.93
C LEU A 84 4.22 11.72 -21.88
N LYS A 85 3.66 10.85 -21.03
CA LYS A 85 2.21 10.78 -20.80
C LYS A 85 1.90 11.31 -19.42
N VAL A 86 0.98 12.27 -19.35
CA VAL A 86 0.54 12.92 -18.12
C VAL A 86 -0.96 12.69 -17.95
N GLU A 87 -1.36 12.17 -16.80
CA GLU A 87 -2.76 11.94 -16.43
C GLU A 87 -3.04 12.65 -15.10
N ASN A 88 -4.18 13.35 -14.99
CA ASN A 88 -4.61 13.93 -13.71
C ASN A 88 -5.21 12.85 -12.80
N PHE A 89 -5.43 13.20 -11.53
CA PHE A 89 -5.94 12.26 -10.54
C PHE A 89 -7.35 11.75 -10.88
N THR A 90 -8.27 12.61 -11.32
CA THR A 90 -9.63 12.21 -11.70
C THR A 90 -9.65 11.21 -12.84
N LYS A 91 -8.87 11.43 -13.91
CA LYS A 91 -8.77 10.52 -15.06
C LYS A 91 -8.10 9.20 -14.69
N LEU A 92 -7.12 9.23 -13.78
CA LEU A 92 -6.50 8.00 -13.30
C LEU A 92 -7.45 7.21 -12.40
N GLN A 93 -8.26 7.89 -11.58
CA GLN A 93 -9.22 7.26 -10.67
C GLN A 93 -10.36 6.58 -11.42
N SER A 94 -10.86 7.17 -12.50
CA SER A 94 -11.90 6.54 -13.33
C SER A 94 -11.38 5.33 -14.09
N ARG A 95 -10.15 5.38 -14.60
CA ARG A 95 -9.57 4.32 -15.43
C ARG A 95 -8.98 3.17 -14.61
N LEU A 96 -8.16 3.47 -13.61
CA LEU A 96 -7.41 2.49 -12.79
C LEU A 96 -7.24 3.01 -11.36
N PRO A 97 -8.29 2.96 -10.52
CA PRO A 97 -8.24 3.50 -9.16
C PRO A 97 -7.17 2.82 -8.29
N ASN A 98 -6.92 1.53 -8.49
CA ASN A 98 -5.89 0.78 -7.75
C ASN A 98 -4.50 1.42 -7.86
N LYS A 99 -4.13 1.91 -9.04
CA LYS A 99 -2.79 2.48 -9.30
C LYS A 99 -2.48 3.70 -8.45
N ILE A 100 -3.50 4.45 -8.03
CA ILE A 100 -3.33 5.63 -7.17
C ILE A 100 -2.77 5.20 -5.81
N ILE A 101 -3.41 4.20 -5.19
CA ILE A 101 -3.01 3.66 -3.90
C ILE A 101 -1.68 2.92 -4.01
N GLU A 102 -1.49 2.10 -5.05
CA GLU A 102 -0.23 1.41 -5.32
C GLU A 102 0.95 2.39 -5.41
N LYS A 103 0.83 3.46 -6.20
CA LYS A 103 1.91 4.45 -6.36
C LYS A 103 2.21 5.17 -5.05
N SER A 104 1.17 5.51 -4.29
CA SER A 104 1.33 6.18 -3.00
C SER A 104 2.11 5.31 -2.01
N ILE A 105 1.72 4.05 -1.85
CA ILE A 105 2.35 3.13 -0.90
C ILE A 105 3.73 2.69 -1.37
N LYS A 106 3.90 2.40 -2.67
CA LYS A 106 5.21 2.07 -3.24
C LYS A 106 6.24 3.18 -3.02
N GLY A 107 5.82 4.44 -3.04
CA GLY A 107 6.67 5.59 -2.74
C GLY A 107 7.11 5.67 -1.28
N MET A 108 6.38 5.05 -0.36
CA MET A 108 6.67 5.04 1.09
C MET A 108 7.47 3.81 1.55
N LEU A 109 7.64 2.80 0.68
CA LEU A 109 8.43 1.60 0.97
C LEU A 109 9.93 1.81 0.66
N PRO A 110 10.83 1.05 1.31
CA PRO A 110 12.26 1.11 0.99
C PRO A 110 12.51 0.70 -0.47
N LYS A 111 13.41 1.40 -1.16
CA LYS A 111 13.74 1.16 -2.57
C LYS A 111 14.82 0.08 -2.73
N ASN A 112 14.59 -1.08 -2.13
CA ASN A 112 15.49 -2.23 -2.16
C ASN A 112 14.70 -3.52 -2.47
N ASN A 113 15.41 -4.64 -2.64
CA ASN A 113 14.78 -5.94 -2.92
C ASN A 113 13.74 -6.34 -1.86
N LEU A 114 13.98 -6.00 -0.61
CA LEU A 114 13.04 -6.25 0.48
C LEU A 114 11.74 -5.45 0.29
N GLY A 115 11.82 -4.16 -0.04
CA GLY A 115 10.63 -3.34 -0.32
C GLY A 115 9.85 -3.80 -1.54
N HIS A 116 10.54 -4.31 -2.57
CA HIS A 116 9.88 -4.97 -3.71
C HIS A 116 9.09 -6.21 -3.27
N LYS A 117 9.65 -7.04 -2.39
CA LYS A 117 8.94 -8.20 -1.82
C LYS A 117 7.76 -7.77 -0.95
N LEU A 118 7.94 -6.79 -0.06
CA LEU A 118 6.86 -6.24 0.77
C LEU A 118 5.69 -5.71 -0.06
N PHE A 119 5.97 -5.09 -1.20
CA PHE A 119 4.93 -4.59 -2.10
C PHE A 119 4.03 -5.71 -2.64
N THR A 120 4.53 -6.95 -2.77
CA THR A 120 3.73 -8.08 -3.26
C THR A 120 2.66 -8.56 -2.26
N HIS A 121 2.83 -8.24 -0.97
CA HIS A 121 1.88 -8.56 0.10
C HIS A 121 0.62 -7.68 0.07
N LEU A 122 0.63 -6.65 -0.77
CA LEU A 122 -0.43 -5.68 -0.90
C LEU A 122 -1.40 -6.12 -2.02
N LYS A 123 -2.69 -6.26 -1.69
CA LYS A 123 -3.78 -6.57 -2.62
C LYS A 123 -4.80 -5.44 -2.62
N ILE A 124 -5.11 -4.86 -3.78
CA ILE A 124 -6.05 -3.73 -3.90
C ILE A 124 -7.19 -4.10 -4.85
N TYR A 125 -8.41 -3.83 -4.41
CA TYR A 125 -9.63 -4.03 -5.17
C TYR A 125 -10.44 -2.73 -5.27
N PRO A 126 -11.00 -2.43 -6.45
CA PRO A 126 -11.84 -1.25 -6.65
C PRO A 126 -13.19 -1.37 -5.94
N GLY A 127 -13.75 -2.58 -5.90
CA GLY A 127 -15.03 -2.88 -5.26
C GLY A 127 -14.89 -3.36 -3.81
N SER A 128 -16.01 -3.78 -3.22
CA SER A 128 -16.11 -4.25 -1.84
C SER A 128 -15.68 -5.71 -1.62
N LYS A 129 -15.59 -6.50 -2.69
CA LYS A 129 -15.28 -7.93 -2.63
C LYS A 129 -13.82 -8.21 -2.97
N HIS A 130 -13.27 -9.24 -2.33
CA HIS A 130 -11.95 -9.80 -2.62
C HIS A 130 -12.02 -11.34 -2.67
N PRO A 131 -11.14 -12.01 -3.44
CA PRO A 131 -11.13 -13.48 -3.54
C PRO A 131 -10.49 -14.19 -2.33
N HIS A 132 -9.85 -13.47 -1.40
CA HIS A 132 -9.00 -14.03 -0.35
C HIS A 132 -9.75 -14.45 0.93
N ASN A 133 -10.97 -14.97 0.82
CA ASN A 133 -11.77 -15.31 2.01
C ASN A 133 -11.17 -16.47 2.83
N ALA A 134 -10.51 -17.43 2.18
CA ALA A 134 -9.87 -18.57 2.86
C ALA A 134 -8.73 -18.18 3.84
N GLN A 135 -8.25 -16.94 3.76
CA GLN A 135 -7.14 -16.44 4.58
C GLN A 135 -7.62 -15.77 5.89
N ASN A 136 -8.94 -15.73 6.14
CA ASN A 136 -9.56 -15.14 7.34
C ASN A 136 -8.97 -13.77 7.73
N PRO A 137 -9.06 -12.74 6.87
CA PRO A 137 -8.44 -11.47 7.12
C PRO A 137 -9.10 -10.72 8.29
N GLN A 138 -8.29 -10.19 9.20
CA GLN A 138 -8.74 -9.37 10.32
C GLN A 138 -9.03 -7.95 9.84
N GLN A 139 -10.23 -7.43 10.13
CA GLN A 139 -10.60 -6.08 9.75
C GLN A 139 -9.88 -5.04 10.63
N LEU A 140 -9.19 -4.09 10.00
CA LEU A 140 -8.56 -2.96 10.68
C LEU A 140 -9.40 -1.70 10.52
N ILE A 141 -9.82 -1.13 11.66
CA ILE A 141 -10.50 0.16 11.69
C ILE A 141 -9.43 1.25 11.59
N THR A 142 -9.55 2.11 10.58
CA THR A 142 -8.65 3.24 10.39
C THR A 142 -9.37 4.52 10.76
N ASN A 143 -9.28 4.92 12.05
CA ASN A 143 -9.72 6.24 12.52
C ASN A 143 -8.77 7.35 12.05
#